data_AF-A0A0S8I6Y5-F1
#
_entry.id   AF-A0A0S8I6Y5-F1
#
_cell.length_a   1.000
_cell.length_b   1.000
_cell.length_c   1.000
_cell.angle_alpha   90.00
_cell.angle_beta   90.00
_cell.angle_gamma   90.00
#
_symmetry.space_group_name_H-M   'P 1'
#
loop_
_entity.id
_entity.type
_entity.pdbx_description
1 polymer ?
#
loop_
_entity_poly.entity_id
_entity_poly.type
_entity_poly.pdbx_seq_one_letter_code
_entity_poly.pdbx_strand_id
1 'polypeptide(L)'
;MDVLALVLSGAGNFGAMQVGALEVLLEKGFHPQLVVGTSAGALNAVSFASDPTLEGLRRLSESWCEIGEEQVGMPSLFRSIRRLITRQDSLIDSQPLAEFFKQKLPQDVDTFGQLVGMHGIQAYTVAVSMDTGRLVVFGDRAEDGVLDGVMASTAIPPYFPPWEVGGQRYLDGGVFSKLPLRAAIERGATQIVALDISYPLGTLEGAHGIIGISGYALSLMMEYLKEMEVEWVTAAGCPIYLIDLSVPDEMEFWDYEQPEFLLRRGRELAQSRLDEEPLIILPEWRLWLERVAAKIRRSGVQDEP
;
A
#
# COMPACT_ATOMS: atom_id res chain seq x y z
N MET A 1 -0.03 -22.06 12.77
CA MET A 1 -1.25 -21.66 12.05
C MET A 1 -0.80 -20.98 10.79
N ASP A 2 -1.38 -21.39 9.68
CA ASP A 2 -1.29 -20.69 8.40
C ASP A 2 -2.00 -19.33 8.49
N VAL A 3 -1.33 -18.30 7.99
CA VAL A 3 -1.80 -16.91 7.93
C VAL A 3 -1.66 -16.45 6.49
N LEU A 4 -2.80 -16.29 5.83
CA LEU A 4 -2.91 -15.70 4.51
C LEU A 4 -2.94 -14.18 4.63
N ALA A 5 -1.98 -13.52 4.02
CA ALA A 5 -1.88 -12.08 4.00
C ALA A 5 -2.27 -11.47 2.65
N LEU A 6 -2.94 -10.32 2.71
CA LEU A 6 -3.12 -9.41 1.60
C LEU A 6 -2.10 -8.27 1.74
N VAL A 7 -1.31 -8.01 0.70
CA VAL A 7 -0.34 -6.90 0.69
C VAL A 7 -0.68 -5.93 -0.43
N LEU A 8 -0.82 -4.65 -0.10
CA LEU A 8 -1.25 -3.60 -1.02
C LEU A 8 -0.14 -2.56 -1.18
N SER A 9 0.33 -2.36 -2.42
CA SER A 9 1.36 -1.36 -2.69
C SER A 9 0.86 0.08 -2.56
N GLY A 10 1.77 1.03 -2.45
CA GLY A 10 1.48 2.46 -2.66
C GLY A 10 1.50 2.86 -4.14
N ALA A 11 0.56 3.72 -4.56
CA ALA A 11 0.55 4.38 -5.89
C ALA A 11 -0.47 5.54 -6.03
N GLY A 12 -0.79 6.26 -4.95
CA GLY A 12 -1.68 7.45 -5.03
C GLY A 12 -3.08 7.16 -5.59
N ASN A 13 -3.53 7.95 -6.57
CA ASN A 13 -4.85 7.85 -7.21
C ASN A 13 -5.15 6.47 -7.81
N PHE A 14 -4.11 5.73 -8.21
CA PHE A 14 -4.26 4.39 -8.79
C PHE A 14 -4.69 3.32 -7.77
N GLY A 15 -4.78 3.66 -6.48
CA GLY A 15 -5.32 2.78 -5.43
C GLY A 15 -6.72 2.24 -5.76
N ALA A 16 -7.50 2.92 -6.58
CA ALA A 16 -8.78 2.42 -7.10
C ALA A 16 -8.65 1.08 -7.84
N MET A 17 -7.54 0.81 -8.54
CA MET A 17 -7.30 -0.47 -9.22
C MET A 17 -7.23 -1.64 -8.23
N GLN A 18 -6.67 -1.43 -7.04
CA GLN A 18 -6.62 -2.48 -6.01
C GLN A 18 -8.01 -2.88 -5.56
N VAL A 19 -8.95 -1.93 -5.45
CA VAL A 19 -10.33 -2.21 -5.03
C VAL A 19 -11.05 -3.07 -6.05
N GLY A 20 -10.88 -2.76 -7.35
CA GLY A 20 -11.40 -3.60 -8.42
C GLY A 20 -10.79 -5.00 -8.43
N ALA A 21 -9.48 -5.12 -8.24
CA ALA A 21 -8.82 -6.41 -8.14
C ALA A 21 -9.30 -7.23 -6.92
N LEU A 22 -9.50 -6.57 -5.77
CA LEU A 22 -10.02 -7.20 -4.55
C LEU A 22 -11.43 -7.75 -4.72
N GLU A 23 -12.29 -7.08 -5.48
CA GLU A 23 -13.64 -7.55 -5.76
C GLU A 23 -13.61 -8.94 -6.43
N VAL A 24 -12.78 -9.08 -7.46
CA VAL A 24 -12.58 -10.37 -8.16
C VAL A 24 -12.03 -11.44 -7.22
N LEU A 25 -11.06 -11.09 -6.36
CA LEU A 25 -10.49 -12.04 -5.41
C LEU A 25 -11.53 -12.51 -4.39
N LEU A 26 -12.32 -11.58 -3.83
CA LEU A 26 -13.36 -11.91 -2.85
C LEU A 26 -14.45 -12.80 -3.46
N GLU A 27 -14.87 -12.54 -4.71
CA GLU A 27 -15.81 -13.39 -5.44
C GLU A 27 -15.31 -14.83 -5.63
N LYS A 28 -13.98 -15.01 -5.70
CA LYS A 28 -13.33 -16.33 -5.79
C LYS A 28 -13.06 -16.98 -4.42
N GLY A 29 -13.55 -16.37 -3.33
CA GLY A 29 -13.42 -16.91 -1.98
C GLY A 29 -12.10 -16.60 -1.28
N PHE A 30 -11.39 -15.55 -1.71
CA PHE A 30 -10.21 -15.06 -1.01
C PHE A 30 -10.59 -14.35 0.29
N HIS A 31 -10.10 -14.87 1.43
CA HIS A 31 -10.34 -14.32 2.75
C HIS A 31 -9.03 -14.28 3.57
N PRO A 32 -8.30 -13.15 3.57
CA PRO A 32 -7.05 -13.01 4.30
C PRO A 32 -7.31 -12.83 5.81
N GLN A 33 -6.36 -13.23 6.65
CA GLN A 33 -6.37 -12.96 8.09
C GLN A 33 -5.55 -11.72 8.45
N LEU A 34 -4.72 -11.26 7.52
CA LEU A 34 -3.81 -10.15 7.70
C LEU A 34 -3.81 -9.27 6.45
N VAL A 35 -3.82 -7.96 6.62
CA VAL A 35 -3.67 -6.99 5.53
C VAL A 35 -2.62 -5.95 5.90
N VAL A 36 -1.70 -5.67 4.98
CA VAL A 36 -0.71 -4.58 5.12
C VAL A 36 -0.77 -3.69 3.89
N GLY A 37 -0.76 -2.38 4.11
CA GLY A 37 -0.74 -1.40 3.03
C GLY A 37 0.28 -0.29 3.21
N THR A 38 0.75 0.23 2.08
CA THR A 38 1.56 1.46 2.00
C THR A 38 0.78 2.54 1.26
N SER A 39 0.75 3.78 1.76
CA SER A 39 0.16 4.93 1.06
C SER A 39 -1.31 4.70 0.66
N ALA A 40 -1.66 4.80 -0.62
CA ALA A 40 -3.00 4.41 -1.11
C ALA A 40 -3.41 2.98 -0.72
N GLY A 41 -2.45 2.05 -0.68
CA GLY A 41 -2.66 0.71 -0.16
C GLY A 41 -2.98 0.69 1.35
N ALA A 42 -2.47 1.63 2.14
CA ALA A 42 -2.80 1.77 3.56
C ALA A 42 -4.25 2.19 3.77
N LEU A 43 -4.74 3.15 2.97
CA LEU A 43 -6.16 3.54 2.94
C LEU A 43 -7.02 2.31 2.64
N ASN A 44 -6.71 1.60 1.55
CA ASN A 44 -7.44 0.40 1.13
C ASN A 44 -7.37 -0.73 2.17
N ALA A 45 -6.20 -0.94 2.81
CA ALA A 45 -6.00 -1.97 3.82
C ALA A 45 -6.90 -1.77 5.03
N VAL A 46 -6.94 -0.54 5.55
CA VAL A 46 -7.78 -0.19 6.70
C VAL A 46 -9.26 -0.25 6.34
N SER A 47 -9.66 0.34 5.20
CA SER A 47 -11.04 0.29 4.75
C SER A 47 -11.52 -1.16 4.52
N PHE A 48 -10.69 -2.00 3.92
CA PHE A 48 -10.98 -3.42 3.74
C PHE A 48 -11.10 -4.17 5.06
N ALA A 49 -10.19 -3.95 6.02
CA ALA A 49 -10.27 -4.58 7.34
C ALA A 49 -11.54 -4.16 8.12
N SER A 50 -12.06 -2.96 7.86
CA SER A 50 -13.26 -2.43 8.51
C SER A 50 -14.56 -3.05 7.98
N ASP A 51 -14.59 -3.47 6.72
CA ASP A 51 -15.67 -4.27 6.13
C ASP A 51 -15.13 -5.13 4.97
N PRO A 52 -14.71 -6.38 5.24
CA PRO A 52 -14.09 -7.28 4.26
C PRO A 52 -15.14 -8.03 3.43
N THR A 53 -16.23 -7.36 3.07
CA THR A 53 -17.30 -7.90 2.23
C THR A 53 -17.34 -7.22 0.86
N LEU A 54 -18.05 -7.83 -0.10
CA LEU A 54 -18.29 -7.19 -1.41
C LEU A 54 -19.03 -5.86 -1.27
N GLU A 55 -19.92 -5.74 -0.27
CA GLU A 55 -20.64 -4.49 0.00
C GLU A 55 -19.71 -3.43 0.62
N GLY A 56 -18.75 -3.84 1.46
CA GLY A 56 -17.66 -2.99 1.92
C GLY A 56 -16.80 -2.47 0.77
N LEU A 57 -16.39 -3.35 -0.15
CA LEU A 57 -15.65 -2.97 -1.36
C LEU A 57 -16.45 -2.06 -2.29
N ARG A 58 -17.78 -2.24 -2.37
CA ARG A 58 -18.66 -1.35 -3.12
C ARG A 58 -18.61 0.08 -2.56
N ARG A 59 -18.70 0.25 -1.24
CA ARG A 59 -18.57 1.57 -0.58
C ARG A 59 -17.17 2.16 -0.69
N LEU A 60 -16.15 1.31 -0.67
CA LEU A 60 -14.78 1.75 -0.93
C LEU A 60 -14.62 2.23 -2.38
N SER A 61 -15.22 1.53 -3.34
CA SER A 61 -15.26 1.96 -4.76
C SER A 61 -15.95 3.32 -4.91
N GLU A 62 -17.10 3.51 -4.25
CA GLU A 62 -17.78 4.82 -4.23
C GLU A 62 -16.89 5.92 -3.64
N SER A 63 -16.14 5.61 -2.58
CA SER A 63 -15.20 6.56 -1.97
C SER A 63 -14.06 6.94 -2.93
N TRP A 64 -13.57 6.00 -3.74
CA TRP A 64 -12.60 6.29 -4.81
C TRP A 64 -13.20 7.08 -5.98
N CYS A 65 -14.51 7.02 -6.20
CA CYS A 65 -15.19 7.90 -7.16
C CYS A 65 -15.45 9.31 -6.60
N GLU A 66 -15.50 9.46 -5.27
CA GLU A 66 -15.69 10.75 -4.60
C GLU A 66 -14.39 11.52 -4.35
N ILE A 67 -13.23 10.83 -4.32
CA ILE A 67 -11.95 11.48 -4.07
C ILE A 67 -11.51 12.30 -5.30
N GLY A 68 -11.30 13.59 -5.10
CA GLY A 68 -10.79 14.50 -6.14
C GLY A 68 -9.76 15.49 -5.58
N GLU A 69 -9.43 16.50 -6.39
CA GLU A 69 -8.42 17.52 -6.05
C GLU A 69 -8.69 18.20 -4.69
N GLU A 70 -9.95 18.47 -4.38
CA GLU A 70 -10.37 19.11 -3.12
C GLU A 70 -10.08 18.21 -1.90
N GLN A 71 -10.43 16.92 -2.00
CA GLN A 71 -10.25 15.95 -0.92
C GLN A 71 -8.78 15.59 -0.71
N VAL A 72 -7.95 15.70 -1.76
CA VAL A 72 -6.49 15.50 -1.68
C VAL A 72 -5.77 16.77 -1.22
N GLY A 73 -6.47 17.91 -1.20
CA GLY A 73 -5.92 19.19 -0.78
C GLY A 73 -5.01 19.85 -1.82
N MET A 74 -5.09 19.43 -3.09
CA MET A 74 -4.29 20.00 -4.18
C MET A 74 -4.72 21.45 -4.44
N PRO A 75 -3.84 22.44 -4.24
CA PRO A 75 -4.18 23.81 -4.59
C PRO A 75 -3.80 24.11 -6.04
N SER A 76 -4.42 25.14 -6.63
CA SER A 76 -3.97 25.66 -7.93
C SER A 76 -2.47 26.01 -7.90
N LEU A 77 -1.76 25.80 -9.01
CA LEU A 77 -0.30 25.95 -9.19
C LEU A 77 0.31 27.20 -8.49
N PHE A 78 -0.46 28.29 -8.39
CA PHE A 78 -0.04 29.54 -7.73
C PHE A 78 0.17 29.43 -6.21
N ARG A 79 -0.56 28.56 -5.49
CA ARG A 79 -0.41 28.41 -4.04
C ARG A 79 0.79 27.51 -3.68
N SER A 80 1.09 26.52 -4.52
CA SER A 80 2.25 25.62 -4.38
C SER A 80 3.58 26.37 -4.51
N ILE A 81 3.66 27.33 -5.44
CA ILE A 81 4.82 28.23 -5.59
C ILE A 81 5.00 29.11 -4.34
N ARG A 82 3.91 29.61 -3.76
CA ARG A 82 3.96 30.42 -2.53
C ARG A 82 4.45 29.59 -1.32
N ARG A 83 4.03 28.33 -1.19
CA ARG A 83 4.49 27.42 -0.11
C ARG A 83 5.99 27.14 -0.17
N LEU A 84 6.52 26.93 -1.38
CA LEU A 84 7.96 26.77 -1.64
C LEU A 84 8.77 28.00 -1.17
N ILE A 85 8.25 29.20 -1.42
CA ILE A 85 8.90 30.47 -1.05
C ILE A 85 8.80 30.74 0.47
N THR A 86 7.79 30.21 1.15
CA THR A 86 7.56 30.43 2.59
C THR A 86 8.20 29.42 3.54
N ARG A 87 9.06 28.51 3.06
CA ARG A 87 9.67 27.43 3.87
C ARG A 87 8.66 26.56 4.62
N GLN A 88 7.50 26.31 4.03
CA GLN A 88 6.59 25.28 4.57
C GLN A 88 7.03 23.90 4.06
N ASP A 89 6.82 22.87 4.87
CA ASP A 89 7.38 21.52 4.68
C ASP A 89 6.80 20.74 3.48
N SER A 90 5.90 21.30 2.66
CA SER A 90 5.21 20.57 1.58
C SER A 90 4.45 21.42 0.55
N LEU A 91 4.08 20.78 -0.56
CA LEU A 91 3.30 21.36 -1.66
C LEU A 91 1.77 21.31 -1.42
N ILE A 92 1.28 20.29 -0.72
CA ILE A 92 -0.15 19.96 -0.52
C ILE A 92 -0.50 19.95 0.98
N ASP A 93 -1.71 20.34 1.36
CA ASP A 93 -2.20 20.19 2.74
C ASP A 93 -2.76 18.78 2.94
N SER A 94 -2.31 18.05 3.96
CA SER A 94 -2.80 16.69 4.25
C SER A 94 -4.12 16.67 5.02
N GLN A 95 -4.57 17.80 5.58
CA GLN A 95 -5.79 17.86 6.39
C GLN A 95 -7.07 17.46 5.62
N PRO A 96 -7.31 17.91 4.36
CA PRO A 96 -8.49 17.48 3.60
C PRO A 96 -8.57 15.97 3.42
N LEU A 97 -7.43 15.31 3.17
CA LEU A 97 -7.38 13.85 3.02
C LEU A 97 -7.65 13.14 4.34
N ALA A 98 -7.12 13.67 5.45
CA ALA A 98 -7.37 13.16 6.79
C ALA A 98 -8.85 13.26 7.18
N GLU A 99 -9.48 14.40 6.89
CA GLU A 99 -10.92 14.62 7.14
C GLU A 99 -11.78 13.71 6.28
N PHE A 100 -11.48 13.61 4.98
CA PHE A 100 -12.16 12.70 4.06
C PHE A 100 -12.07 11.25 4.54
N PHE A 101 -10.87 10.78 4.86
CA PHE A 101 -10.67 9.42 5.34
C PHE A 101 -11.41 9.17 6.66
N LYS A 102 -11.33 10.09 7.62
CA LYS A 102 -12.05 10.00 8.89
C LYS A 102 -13.57 9.92 8.71
N GLN A 103 -14.14 10.60 7.73
CA GLN A 103 -15.58 10.52 7.42
C GLN A 103 -15.99 9.15 6.86
N LYS A 104 -15.08 8.45 6.18
CA LYS A 104 -15.33 7.11 5.61
C LYS A 104 -15.08 5.98 6.59
N LEU A 105 -14.34 6.22 7.69
CA LEU A 105 -14.16 5.23 8.75
C LEU A 105 -15.45 5.01 9.55
N PRO A 106 -15.69 3.78 10.05
CA PRO A 106 -16.73 3.54 11.04
C PRO A 106 -16.52 4.42 12.28
N GLN A 107 -17.60 4.98 12.83
CA GLN A 107 -17.54 5.96 13.92
C GLN A 107 -16.90 5.43 15.22
N ASP A 108 -16.91 4.11 15.43
CA ASP A 108 -16.38 3.47 16.64
C ASP A 108 -14.94 2.95 16.48
N VAL A 109 -14.26 3.33 15.39
CA VAL A 109 -12.90 2.88 15.05
C VAL A 109 -11.93 4.06 15.03
N ASP A 110 -11.21 4.23 16.14
CA ASP A 110 -10.11 5.18 16.26
C ASP A 110 -8.74 4.48 16.27
N THR A 111 -8.69 3.22 16.72
CA THR A 111 -7.46 2.47 16.96
C THR A 111 -7.42 1.14 16.20
N PHE A 112 -6.21 0.67 15.90
CA PHE A 112 -6.04 -0.61 15.18
C PHE A 112 -6.61 -1.79 15.97
N GLY A 113 -6.59 -1.76 17.31
CA GLY A 113 -7.22 -2.78 18.14
C GLY A 113 -8.75 -2.84 17.97
N GLN A 114 -9.41 -1.69 17.86
CA GLN A 114 -10.85 -1.62 17.55
C GLN A 114 -11.16 -2.14 16.14
N LEU A 115 -10.33 -1.76 15.16
CA LEU A 115 -10.45 -2.24 13.77
C LEU A 115 -10.37 -3.76 13.70
N VAL A 116 -9.36 -4.36 14.34
CA VAL A 116 -9.23 -5.83 14.46
C VAL A 116 -10.46 -6.43 15.12
N GLY A 117 -11.03 -5.77 16.14
CA GLY A 117 -12.21 -6.22 16.86
C GLY A 117 -13.48 -6.34 16.00
N MET A 118 -13.56 -5.69 14.83
CA MET A 118 -14.73 -5.74 13.96
C MET A 118 -14.90 -7.10 13.28
N HIS A 119 -13.84 -7.58 12.63
CA HIS A 119 -13.89 -8.76 11.75
C HIS A 119 -12.74 -9.75 11.98
N GLY A 120 -11.84 -9.47 12.94
CA GLY A 120 -10.69 -10.32 13.25
C GLY A 120 -9.53 -10.23 12.26
N ILE A 121 -9.59 -9.32 11.28
CA ILE A 121 -8.51 -9.09 10.31
C ILE A 121 -7.45 -8.20 10.94
N GLN A 122 -6.21 -8.70 11.01
CA GLN A 122 -5.06 -7.93 11.44
C GLN A 122 -4.69 -6.91 10.35
N ALA A 123 -4.83 -5.61 10.63
CA ALA A 123 -4.53 -4.56 9.67
C ALA A 123 -3.27 -3.79 10.10
N TYR A 124 -2.44 -3.44 9.12
CA TYR A 124 -1.22 -2.68 9.37
C TYR A 124 -0.96 -1.67 8.26
N THR A 125 -0.33 -0.56 8.63
CA THR A 125 0.16 0.43 7.68
C THR A 125 1.62 0.74 7.95
N VAL A 126 2.39 1.02 6.90
CA VAL A 126 3.83 1.28 7.04
C VAL A 126 4.17 2.73 6.77
N ALA A 127 5.06 3.30 7.57
CA ALA A 127 5.58 4.66 7.45
C ALA A 127 7.08 4.68 7.76
N VAL A 128 7.77 5.77 7.44
CA VAL A 128 9.19 5.95 7.80
C VAL A 128 9.31 7.03 8.88
N SER A 129 9.87 6.67 10.04
CA SER A 129 10.18 7.64 11.09
C SER A 129 11.37 8.51 10.67
N MET A 130 11.17 9.82 10.63
CA MET A 130 12.23 10.78 10.30
C MET A 130 13.31 10.87 11.37
N ASP A 131 12.94 10.63 12.63
CA ASP A 131 13.86 10.76 13.76
C ASP A 131 14.83 9.59 13.83
N THR A 132 14.38 8.39 13.42
CA THR A 132 15.18 7.17 13.49
C THR A 132 15.68 6.67 12.14
N GLY A 133 15.10 7.15 11.03
CA GLY A 133 15.39 6.64 9.68
C GLY A 133 15.02 5.17 9.52
N ARG A 134 13.94 4.71 10.17
CA ARG A 134 13.48 3.32 10.13
C ARG A 134 12.03 3.22 9.73
N LEU A 135 11.68 2.08 9.12
CA LEU A 135 10.30 1.70 8.89
C LEU A 135 9.61 1.49 10.25
N VAL A 136 8.44 2.11 10.41
CA VAL A 136 7.52 1.92 11.53
C VAL A 136 6.23 1.33 10.97
N VAL A 137 5.65 0.41 11.71
CA VAL A 137 4.40 -0.22 11.32
C VAL A 137 3.34 0.08 12.36
N PHE A 138 2.33 0.82 11.96
CA PHE A 138 1.17 1.09 12.80
C PHE A 138 0.27 -0.14 12.81
N GLY A 139 -0.30 -0.43 13.98
CA GLY A 139 -1.08 -1.64 14.24
C GLY A 139 -0.29 -2.73 14.98
N ASP A 140 1.03 -2.58 15.13
CA ASP A 140 1.82 -3.40 16.04
C ASP A 140 1.35 -3.25 17.50
N ARG A 141 0.81 -2.07 17.82
CA ARG A 141 0.17 -1.80 19.10
C ARG A 141 -1.32 -1.58 18.87
N ALA A 142 -2.14 -2.20 19.72
CA ALA A 142 -3.58 -2.10 19.61
C ALA A 142 -4.08 -0.65 19.79
N GLU A 143 -3.35 0.16 20.55
CA GLU A 143 -3.64 1.57 20.81
C GLU A 143 -3.17 2.54 19.72
N ASP A 144 -2.47 2.05 18.68
CA ASP A 144 -2.07 2.91 17.56
C ASP A 144 -3.32 3.50 16.88
N GLY A 145 -3.28 4.80 16.59
CA GLY A 145 -4.37 5.51 15.91
C GLY A 145 -4.45 5.10 14.44
N VAL A 146 -5.65 4.73 13.98
CA VAL A 146 -5.89 4.35 12.58
C VAL A 146 -5.66 5.51 11.63
N LEU A 147 -6.21 6.68 11.96
CA LEU A 147 -6.01 7.89 11.16
C LEU A 147 -4.52 8.25 11.08
N ASP A 148 -3.82 8.19 12.21
CA ASP A 148 -2.39 8.49 12.26
C ASP A 148 -1.56 7.52 11.43
N GLY A 149 -1.83 6.22 11.54
CA GLY A 149 -1.11 5.21 10.77
C GLY A 149 -1.32 5.35 9.27
N VAL A 150 -2.54 5.71 8.85
CA VAL A 150 -2.85 5.94 7.43
C VAL A 150 -2.20 7.23 6.94
N MET A 151 -2.39 8.34 7.65
CA MET A 151 -1.88 9.64 7.20
C MET A 151 -0.34 9.72 7.23
N ALA A 152 0.30 9.06 8.19
CA ALA A 152 1.74 8.86 8.17
C ALA A 152 2.18 8.06 6.93
N SER A 153 1.42 7.02 6.58
CA SER A 153 1.71 6.19 5.42
C SER A 153 1.48 6.89 4.08
N THR A 154 0.69 7.98 4.02
CA THR A 154 0.43 8.76 2.78
C THR A 154 1.28 10.03 2.66
N ALA A 155 2.18 10.31 3.62
CA ALA A 155 2.96 11.54 3.69
C ALA A 155 4.15 11.56 2.69
N ILE A 156 3.88 11.44 1.39
CA ILE A 156 4.90 11.23 0.36
C ILE A 156 5.63 12.55 -0.01
N PRO A 157 6.96 12.61 0.12
CA PRO A 157 7.74 13.76 -0.35
C PRO A 157 7.82 13.83 -1.88
N PRO A 158 7.86 15.03 -2.49
CA PRO A 158 7.74 16.36 -1.89
C PRO A 158 6.29 16.86 -1.72
N TYR A 159 5.30 15.99 -1.93
CA TYR A 159 3.91 16.39 -2.11
C TYR A 159 3.21 16.69 -0.79
N PHE A 160 3.19 15.73 0.13
CA PHE A 160 2.59 15.89 1.46
C PHE A 160 3.65 16.20 2.53
N PRO A 161 3.31 16.96 3.57
CA PRO A 161 4.22 17.21 4.69
C PRO A 161 4.36 15.92 5.51
N PRO A 162 5.49 15.77 6.23
CA PRO A 162 5.58 14.73 7.24
C PRO A 162 4.40 14.80 8.21
N TRP A 163 3.81 13.65 8.54
CA TRP A 163 2.74 13.57 9.53
C TRP A 163 3.32 13.50 10.94
N GLU A 164 2.73 14.20 11.90
CA GLU A 164 3.22 14.20 13.29
C GLU A 164 2.31 13.36 14.18
N VAL A 165 2.89 12.39 14.89
CA VAL A 165 2.20 11.54 15.88
C VAL A 165 3.00 11.57 17.18
N GLY A 166 2.40 12.09 18.24
CA GLY A 166 3.05 12.15 19.56
C GLY A 166 4.40 12.90 19.57
N GLY A 167 4.55 13.93 18.72
CA GLY A 167 5.79 14.71 18.58
C GLY A 167 6.88 14.07 17.70
N GLN A 168 6.62 12.90 17.10
CA GLN A 168 7.51 12.28 16.11
C GLN A 168 6.96 12.50 14.70
N ARG A 169 7.85 12.66 13.71
CA ARG A 169 7.46 12.91 12.32
C ARG A 169 7.68 11.70 11.43
N TYR A 170 6.74 11.48 10.52
CA TYR A 170 6.69 10.32 9.64
C TYR A 170 6.54 10.71 8.17
N LEU A 171 7.21 9.96 7.30
CA LEU A 171 7.06 10.01 5.84
C LEU A 171 6.31 8.77 5.35
N ASP A 172 5.79 8.85 4.13
CA ASP A 172 5.20 7.72 3.42
C ASP A 172 6.13 6.50 3.45
N GLY A 173 5.56 5.34 3.76
CA GLY A 173 6.29 4.08 3.88
C GLY A 173 6.92 3.64 2.57
N GLY A 174 6.38 4.07 1.43
CA GLY A 174 6.82 3.72 0.09
C GLY A 174 8.25 4.14 -0.20
N VAL A 175 8.77 5.14 0.53
CA VAL A 175 10.18 5.54 0.45
C VAL A 175 11.10 4.34 0.75
N PHE A 176 10.70 3.44 1.65
CA PHE A 176 11.46 2.25 2.03
C PHE A 176 10.81 0.92 1.62
N SER A 177 9.48 0.85 1.59
CA SER A 177 8.72 -0.38 1.35
C SER A 177 7.41 -0.06 0.63
N LYS A 178 7.51 0.06 -0.70
CA LYS A 178 6.37 0.29 -1.59
C LYS A 178 5.35 -0.83 -1.51
N LEU A 179 5.81 -2.08 -1.46
CA LEU A 179 5.01 -3.29 -1.37
C LEU A 179 5.43 -4.06 -0.10
N PRO A 180 4.73 -3.88 1.04
CA PRO A 180 5.25 -4.22 2.37
C PRO A 180 5.14 -5.71 2.73
N LEU A 181 5.72 -6.56 1.88
CA LEU A 181 5.73 -8.03 2.02
C LEU A 181 6.49 -8.48 3.27
N ARG A 182 7.63 -7.84 3.55
CA ARG A 182 8.45 -8.15 4.72
C ARG A 182 7.68 -7.82 6.00
N ALA A 183 6.97 -6.70 6.02
CA ALA A 183 6.12 -6.34 7.15
C ALA A 183 5.05 -7.40 7.42
N ALA A 184 4.44 -7.96 6.38
CA ALA A 184 3.48 -9.06 6.51
C ALA A 184 4.12 -10.33 7.12
N ILE A 185 5.31 -10.74 6.65
CA ILE A 185 6.00 -11.95 7.15
C ILE A 185 6.46 -11.78 8.59
N GLU A 186 7.01 -10.62 8.95
CA GLU A 186 7.43 -10.33 10.32
C GLU A 186 6.23 -10.36 11.30
N ARG A 187 5.00 -10.22 10.79
CA ARG A 187 3.73 -10.34 11.53
C ARG A 187 3.03 -11.69 11.37
N GLY A 188 3.74 -12.67 10.83
CA GLY A 188 3.33 -14.07 10.83
C GLY A 188 2.71 -14.57 9.53
N ALA A 189 2.65 -13.77 8.46
CA ALA A 189 2.20 -14.25 7.15
C ALA A 189 3.03 -15.47 6.70
N THR A 190 2.34 -16.52 6.26
CA THR A 190 2.95 -17.75 5.73
C THR A 190 2.77 -17.90 4.24
N GLN A 191 1.83 -17.15 3.66
CA GLN A 191 1.59 -17.00 2.23
C GLN A 191 0.95 -15.64 1.97
N ILE A 192 1.25 -15.05 0.82
CA ILE A 192 0.86 -13.68 0.50
C ILE A 192 0.14 -13.65 -0.85
N VAL A 193 -0.97 -12.93 -0.92
CA VAL A 193 -1.50 -12.35 -2.17
C VAL A 193 -1.14 -10.88 -2.17
N ALA A 194 -0.42 -10.43 -3.20
CA ALA A 194 0.09 -9.08 -3.31
C ALA A 194 -0.53 -8.37 -4.52
N LEU A 195 -1.05 -7.16 -4.31
CA LEU A 195 -1.52 -6.27 -5.37
C LEU A 195 -0.51 -5.15 -5.53
N ASP A 196 0.31 -5.23 -6.57
CA ASP A 196 1.33 -4.21 -6.88
C ASP A 196 0.84 -3.34 -8.03
N ILE A 197 0.70 -2.05 -7.77
CA ILE A 197 0.44 -1.07 -8.81
C ILE A 197 1.79 -0.68 -9.42
N SER A 198 2.00 -1.09 -10.67
CA SER A 198 3.17 -0.73 -11.44
C SER A 198 2.95 0.59 -12.15
N TYR A 199 3.47 1.65 -11.55
CA TYR A 199 3.52 2.98 -12.11
C TYR A 199 4.77 3.72 -11.63
N PRO A 200 5.57 4.30 -12.54
CA PRO A 200 6.68 5.14 -12.14
C PRO A 200 6.18 6.55 -11.81
N LEU A 201 6.47 7.08 -10.60
CA LEU A 201 6.13 8.47 -10.20
C LEU A 201 6.78 9.55 -11.09
N GLY A 202 7.61 9.17 -12.07
CA GLY A 202 8.08 10.00 -13.17
C GLY A 202 8.67 9.14 -14.29
N THR A 203 8.83 9.69 -15.49
CA THR A 203 9.46 9.01 -16.63
C THR A 203 10.84 9.61 -16.92
N LEU A 204 11.65 8.90 -17.71
CA LEU A 204 12.95 9.43 -18.16
C LEU A 204 12.75 10.71 -18.98
N GLU A 205 11.74 10.73 -19.84
CA GLU A 205 11.35 11.88 -20.65
C GLU A 205 10.84 13.04 -19.79
N GLY A 206 10.17 12.75 -18.66
CA GLY A 206 9.66 13.73 -17.70
C GLY A 206 10.70 14.20 -16.67
N ALA A 207 11.92 13.63 -16.66
CA ALA A 207 12.95 13.88 -15.66
C ALA A 207 13.68 15.23 -15.88
N HIS A 208 12.93 16.33 -15.82
CA HIS A 208 13.42 17.69 -15.98
C HIS A 208 13.05 18.57 -14.78
N GLY A 209 13.95 19.48 -14.40
CA GLY A 209 13.79 20.31 -13.21
C GLY A 209 13.90 19.53 -11.89
N ILE A 210 13.97 20.23 -10.76
CA ILE A 210 14.22 19.59 -9.46
C ILE A 210 13.12 18.62 -9.04
N ILE A 211 11.86 18.95 -9.34
CA ILE A 211 10.69 18.11 -8.99
C ILE A 211 10.67 16.86 -9.87
N GLY A 212 10.77 17.00 -11.20
CA GLY A 212 10.74 15.86 -12.12
C GLY A 212 11.90 14.90 -11.93
N ILE A 213 13.12 15.42 -11.73
CA ILE A 213 14.30 14.59 -11.43
C ILE A 213 14.13 13.86 -10.09
N SER A 214 13.65 14.55 -9.05
CA SER A 214 13.47 13.92 -7.72
C SER A 214 12.38 12.85 -7.74
N GLY A 215 11.26 13.10 -8.44
CA GLY A 215 10.19 12.11 -8.61
C GLY A 215 10.65 10.88 -9.38
N TYR A 216 11.39 11.07 -10.48
CA TYR A 216 11.96 9.95 -11.24
C TYR A 216 12.98 9.14 -10.42
N ALA A 217 13.92 9.81 -9.74
CA ALA A 217 14.88 9.14 -8.88
C ALA A 217 14.22 8.35 -7.74
N LEU A 218 13.17 8.92 -7.12
CA LEU A 218 12.37 8.24 -6.11
C LEU A 218 11.68 7.00 -6.69
N SER A 219 11.13 7.09 -7.91
CA SER A 219 10.50 5.96 -8.60
C SER A 219 11.47 4.81 -8.82
N LEU A 220 12.68 5.10 -9.33
CA LEU A 220 13.72 4.09 -9.55
C LEU A 220 14.12 3.40 -8.24
N MET A 221 14.26 4.18 -7.16
CA MET A 221 14.58 3.64 -5.85
C MET A 221 13.45 2.74 -5.31
N MET A 222 12.20 3.18 -5.40
CA MET A 222 11.05 2.42 -4.94
C MET A 222 10.92 1.09 -5.67
N GLU A 223 11.13 1.08 -6.98
CA GLU A 223 11.07 -0.13 -7.80
C GLU A 223 12.20 -1.10 -7.45
N TYR A 224 13.43 -0.59 -7.31
CA TYR A 224 14.57 -1.39 -6.86
C TYR A 224 14.34 -2.00 -5.47
N LEU A 225 13.86 -1.23 -4.50
CA LEU A 225 13.58 -1.73 -3.15
C LEU A 225 12.46 -2.77 -3.14
N LYS A 226 11.43 -2.60 -3.98
CA LYS A 226 10.36 -3.58 -4.17
C LYS A 226 10.92 -4.91 -4.70
N GLU A 227 11.76 -4.89 -5.73
CA GLU A 227 12.40 -6.09 -6.28
C GLU A 227 13.21 -6.82 -5.20
N MET A 228 14.03 -6.08 -4.43
CA MET A 228 14.77 -6.65 -3.31
C MET A 228 13.86 -7.28 -2.25
N GLU A 229 12.71 -6.67 -1.97
CA GLU A 229 11.75 -7.17 -0.99
C GLU A 229 11.09 -8.48 -1.48
N VAL A 230 10.71 -8.56 -2.76
CA VAL A 230 10.19 -9.78 -3.40
C VAL A 230 11.23 -10.91 -3.37
N GLU A 231 12.49 -10.62 -3.72
CA GLU A 231 13.58 -11.58 -3.68
C GLU A 231 13.80 -12.11 -2.26
N TRP A 232 13.83 -11.21 -1.27
CA TRP A 232 14.05 -11.57 0.13
C TRP A 232 12.96 -12.51 0.65
N VAL A 233 11.71 -12.20 0.34
CA VAL A 233 10.53 -12.99 0.72
C VAL A 233 10.54 -14.36 0.05
N THR A 234 10.80 -14.40 -1.25
CA THR A 234 10.93 -15.65 -2.02
C THR A 234 12.03 -16.53 -1.42
N ALA A 235 13.17 -15.91 -1.10
CA ALA A 235 14.28 -16.60 -0.44
C ALA A 235 13.91 -17.06 0.98
N ALA A 236 12.93 -16.43 1.65
CA ALA A 236 12.45 -16.84 2.97
C ALA A 236 11.50 -18.05 2.91
N GLY A 237 11.10 -18.47 1.71
CA GLY A 237 10.19 -19.61 1.50
C GLY A 237 8.74 -19.28 1.84
N CYS A 238 8.36 -18.00 1.77
CA CYS A 238 6.96 -17.58 1.84
C CYS A 238 6.45 -17.42 0.40
N PRO A 239 5.48 -18.22 -0.04
CA PRO A 239 4.89 -18.10 -1.37
C PRO A 239 4.20 -16.75 -1.55
N ILE A 240 4.44 -16.11 -2.69
CA ILE A 240 3.77 -14.87 -3.09
C ILE A 240 2.99 -15.14 -4.37
N TYR A 241 1.70 -14.83 -4.34
CA TYR A 241 0.88 -14.69 -5.53
C TYR A 241 0.75 -13.20 -5.86
N LEU A 242 1.55 -12.73 -6.82
CA LEU A 242 1.61 -11.33 -7.22
C LEU A 242 0.64 -11.07 -8.38
N ILE A 243 -0.20 -10.05 -8.22
CA ILE A 243 -1.02 -9.47 -9.29
C ILE A 243 -0.43 -8.11 -9.62
N ASP A 244 0.12 -8.00 -10.82
CA ASP A 244 0.58 -6.73 -11.36
C ASP A 244 -0.60 -5.93 -11.89
N LEU A 245 -0.79 -4.74 -11.30
CA LEU A 245 -1.81 -3.77 -11.68
C LEU A 245 -1.13 -2.67 -12.51
N SER A 246 -0.70 -3.03 -13.72
CA SER A 246 0.01 -2.11 -14.62
C SER A 246 -0.92 -0.98 -15.07
N VAL A 247 -0.49 0.24 -14.79
CA VAL A 247 -1.20 1.47 -15.14
C VAL A 247 -0.87 1.84 -16.60
N PRO A 248 -1.87 2.11 -17.45
CA PRO A 248 -1.68 2.65 -18.80
C PRO A 248 -0.81 3.91 -18.84
N ASP A 249 0.06 3.99 -19.85
CA ASP A 249 1.06 5.06 -20.02
C ASP A 249 0.41 6.45 -20.17
N GLU A 250 -0.82 6.53 -20.68
CA GLU A 250 -1.53 7.79 -20.89
C GLU A 250 -2.11 8.39 -19.60
N MET A 251 -2.14 7.64 -18.50
CA MET A 251 -2.66 8.14 -17.24
C MET A 251 -1.60 8.87 -16.43
N GLU A 252 -1.98 10.07 -16.01
CA GLU A 252 -1.12 10.91 -15.19
C GLU A 252 -1.32 10.62 -13.70
N PHE A 253 -0.21 10.59 -12.98
CA PHE A 253 -0.23 10.69 -11.53
C PHE A 253 -0.90 12.01 -11.14
N TRP A 254 -1.86 11.95 -10.21
CA TRP A 254 -2.76 13.06 -9.82
C TRP A 254 -3.97 13.32 -10.72
N ASP A 255 -4.25 12.48 -11.73
CA ASP A 255 -5.53 12.50 -12.44
C ASP A 255 -6.61 11.75 -11.63
N TYR A 256 -7.62 12.48 -11.15
CA TYR A 256 -8.77 11.93 -10.42
C TYR A 256 -10.06 11.90 -11.26
N GLU A 257 -9.99 12.13 -12.57
CA GLU A 257 -11.17 12.20 -13.45
C GLU A 257 -11.68 10.82 -13.89
N GLN A 258 -10.88 9.76 -13.71
CA GLN A 258 -11.16 8.42 -14.28
C GLN A 258 -11.20 7.26 -13.26
N PRO A 259 -11.82 7.40 -12.07
CA PRO A 259 -11.81 6.35 -11.06
C PRO A 259 -12.56 5.08 -11.49
N GLU A 260 -13.66 5.19 -12.25
CA GLU A 260 -14.39 4.01 -12.75
C GLU A 260 -13.58 3.20 -13.76
N PHE A 261 -12.73 3.87 -14.55
CA PHE A 261 -11.81 3.21 -15.45
C PHE A 261 -10.76 2.41 -14.66
N LEU A 262 -10.15 3.04 -13.65
CA LEU A 262 -9.18 2.38 -12.77
C LEU A 262 -9.77 1.17 -12.04
N LEU A 263 -10.97 1.30 -11.48
CA LEU A 263 -11.70 0.19 -10.85
C LEU A 263 -11.91 -0.97 -11.84
N ARG A 264 -12.37 -0.68 -13.06
CA ARG A 264 -12.58 -1.70 -14.10
C ARG A 264 -11.26 -2.36 -14.52
N ARG A 265 -10.22 -1.57 -14.72
CA ARG A 265 -8.89 -2.06 -15.10
C ARG A 265 -8.32 -3.00 -14.05
N GLY A 266 -8.49 -2.67 -12.77
CA GLY A 266 -8.14 -3.54 -11.65
C GLY A 266 -8.81 -4.91 -11.71
N ARG A 267 -10.13 -4.93 -11.96
CA ARG A 267 -10.89 -6.18 -12.15
C ARG A 267 -10.35 -7.01 -13.31
N GLU A 268 -10.14 -6.38 -14.46
CA GLU A 268 -9.67 -7.06 -15.68
C GLU A 268 -8.29 -7.70 -15.47
N LEU A 269 -7.35 -6.98 -14.85
CA LEU A 269 -6.00 -7.49 -14.59
C LEU A 269 -6.01 -8.64 -13.58
N ALA A 270 -6.80 -8.52 -12.51
CA ALA A 270 -6.94 -9.62 -11.55
C ALA A 270 -7.58 -10.86 -12.18
N GLN A 271 -8.61 -10.68 -13.01
CA GLN A 271 -9.26 -11.78 -13.71
C GLN A 271 -8.30 -12.45 -14.72
N SER A 272 -7.58 -11.67 -15.54
CA SER A 272 -6.56 -12.19 -16.46
C SER A 272 -5.51 -13.01 -15.73
N ARG A 273 -5.02 -12.50 -14.59
CA ARG A 273 -4.01 -13.17 -13.78
C ARG A 273 -4.50 -14.50 -13.20
N LEU A 274 -5.76 -14.57 -12.78
CA LEU A 274 -6.40 -15.80 -12.30
C LEU A 274 -6.69 -16.81 -13.41
N ASP A 275 -6.98 -16.33 -14.63
CA ASP A 275 -7.20 -17.19 -15.79
C ASP A 275 -5.89 -17.80 -16.29
N GLU A 276 -4.78 -17.06 -16.23
CA GLU A 276 -3.44 -17.54 -16.58
C GLU A 276 -2.90 -18.55 -15.57
N GLU A 277 -2.99 -18.24 -14.27
CA GLU A 277 -2.60 -19.15 -13.20
C GLU A 277 -3.57 -18.95 -12.03
N PRO A 278 -4.48 -19.91 -11.76
CA PRO A 278 -5.44 -19.80 -10.68
C PRO A 278 -4.78 -19.60 -9.31
N LEU A 279 -5.38 -18.73 -8.49
CA LEU A 279 -4.96 -18.57 -7.09
C LEU A 279 -5.22 -19.86 -6.31
N ILE A 280 -4.13 -20.47 -5.82
CA ILE A 280 -4.17 -21.67 -4.97
C ILE A 280 -3.62 -21.31 -3.59
N ILE A 281 -4.51 -21.29 -2.60
CA ILE A 281 -4.11 -21.16 -1.19
C ILE A 281 -3.50 -22.48 -0.74
N LEU A 282 -2.24 -22.43 -0.30
CA LEU A 282 -1.47 -23.64 -0.03
C LEU A 282 -1.78 -24.18 1.36
N PRO A 283 -1.95 -25.51 1.53
CA PRO A 283 -2.16 -26.11 2.84
C PRO A 283 -0.88 -26.07 3.70
N GLU A 284 -1.03 -26.12 5.03
CA GLU A 284 0.06 -25.97 6.00
C GLU A 284 1.29 -26.84 5.71
N TRP A 285 1.09 -28.10 5.30
CA TRP A 285 2.19 -29.03 5.02
C TRP A 285 3.03 -28.59 3.82
N ARG A 286 2.42 -27.96 2.81
CA ARG A 286 3.13 -27.45 1.63
C ARG A 286 3.91 -26.18 1.97
N LEU A 287 3.34 -25.30 2.79
CA LEU A 287 4.05 -24.12 3.33
C LEU A 287 5.23 -24.51 4.23
N TRP A 288 5.12 -25.62 4.97
CA TRP A 288 6.24 -26.16 5.74
C TRP A 288 7.37 -26.63 4.82
N LEU A 289 7.05 -27.33 3.73
CA LEU A 289 8.06 -27.77 2.74
C LEU A 289 8.79 -26.58 2.10
N GLU A 290 8.07 -25.52 1.70
CA GLU A 290 8.69 -24.33 1.10
C GLU A 290 9.71 -23.69 2.04
N ARG A 291 9.37 -23.55 3.33
CA ARG A 291 10.27 -23.01 4.36
C ARG A 291 11.47 -23.90 4.62
N VAL A 292 11.29 -25.22 4.66
CA VAL A 292 12.40 -26.17 4.81
C VAL A 292 13.34 -26.10 3.61
N ALA A 293 12.79 -26.10 2.39
CA ALA A 293 13.57 -25.97 1.16
C ALA A 293 14.34 -24.64 1.12
N ALA A 294 13.71 -23.54 1.50
CA ALA A 294 14.36 -22.23 1.62
C ALA A 294 15.49 -22.23 2.65
N LYS A 295 15.30 -22.85 3.82
CA LYS A 295 16.35 -22.98 4.84
C LYS A 295 17.55 -23.78 4.33
N ILE A 296 17.30 -24.89 3.63
CA ILE A 296 18.36 -25.73 3.03
C ILE A 296 19.13 -24.94 1.96
N ARG A 297 18.43 -24.23 1.06
CA ARG A 297 19.06 -23.36 0.05
C ARG A 297 19.96 -22.31 0.71
N ARG A 298 19.50 -21.64 1.77
CA ARG A 298 20.30 -20.64 2.50
C ARG A 298 21.52 -21.23 3.22
N SER A 299 21.41 -22.44 3.78
CA SER A 299 22.56 -23.10 4.43
C SER A 299 23.60 -23.64 3.43
N GLY A 300 23.19 -24.01 2.21
CA GLY A 300 24.08 -24.54 1.18
C GLY A 300 24.97 -23.50 0.48
N VAL A 301 24.73 -22.20 0.69
CA VAL A 301 25.55 -21.10 0.11
C VAL A 301 26.76 -20.76 1.01
N GLN A 302 26.87 -21.36 2.21
CA GLN A 302 28.02 -21.12 3.11
C GLN A 302 29.23 -22.06 2.88
N ASP A 303 29.15 -23.00 1.95
CA ASP A 303 30.20 -24.00 1.68
C ASP A 303 30.71 -23.95 0.22
N GLU A 304 31.17 -22.79 -0.26
CA GLU A 304 32.18 -22.74 -1.32
C GLU A 304 33.36 -21.83 -0.90
N PRO A 305 34.62 -22.28 -1.07
CA PRO A 305 35.82 -21.70 -0.46
C PRO A 305 36.28 -20.35 -1.03
#